data_AF-A0A7R9DWX3-F1
#
_entry.id   AF-A0A7R9DWX3-F1
#
_cell.length_a   1.000
_cell.length_b   1.000
_cell.length_c   1.000
_cell.angle_alpha   90.00
_cell.angle_beta   90.00
_cell.angle_gamma   90.00
#
_symmetry.space_group_name_H-M   'P 1'
#
loop_
_entity.id
_entity.type
_entity.pdbx_description
1 polymer ?
#
loop_
_entity_poly.entity_id
_entity_poly.type
_entity_poly.pdbx_seq_one_letter_code
_entity_poly.pdbx_strand_id
1 'polypeptide(L)'
;MRSTHERGSIKSAPVSNLSDFTVHLHGLGDSLKDVQVFSRDKQSGVNPCALNNGGCSELCLFNGTHPVCACAHGKVSEDGKTCE
;
A
#
# COMPACT_ATOMS: atom_id res chain seq x y z
N MET A 1 22.61 26.12 -0.24
CA MET A 1 21.83 25.06 0.46
C MET A 1 21.42 24.03 -0.58
N ARG A 2 22.18 22.94 -0.75
CA ARG A 2 21.82 21.84 -1.66
C ARG A 2 22.57 20.57 -1.26
N SER A 3 21.83 19.57 -0.79
CA SER A 3 22.00 18.16 -1.18
C SER A 3 20.87 17.35 -0.55
N THR A 4 19.75 17.28 -1.27
CA THR A 4 19.10 15.98 -1.47
C THR A 4 20.18 15.07 -2.04
N HIS A 5 20.56 14.01 -1.31
CA HIS A 5 21.67 13.11 -1.69
C HIS A 5 21.74 12.90 -3.21
N GLU A 6 22.79 13.44 -3.84
CA GLU A 6 23.12 13.22 -5.26
C GLU A 6 22.00 13.60 -6.27
N ARG A 7 21.28 14.71 -6.04
CA ARG A 7 20.14 15.12 -6.89
C ARG A 7 19.09 14.00 -7.00
N GLY A 8 18.84 13.27 -5.92
CA GLY A 8 17.89 12.16 -5.86
C GLY A 8 18.49 10.85 -6.36
N SER A 9 18.64 9.87 -5.46
CA SER A 9 19.14 8.52 -5.75
C SER A 9 18.22 7.43 -5.19
N ILE A 10 18.18 6.27 -5.86
CA ILE A 10 17.52 5.05 -5.37
C ILE A 10 18.60 4.02 -5.07
N LYS A 11 18.58 3.47 -3.86
CA LYS A 11 19.57 2.52 -3.35
C LYS A 11 18.90 1.26 -2.82
N SER A 12 19.60 0.14 -2.86
CA SER A 12 19.19 -1.10 -2.20
C SER A 12 20.31 -1.63 -1.33
N ALA A 13 19.99 -2.23 -0.19
CA ALA A 13 20.94 -2.92 0.69
C ALA A 13 20.29 -4.17 1.31
N PRO A 14 21.08 -5.18 1.71
CA PRO A 14 20.59 -6.25 2.57
C PRO A 14 20.05 -5.69 3.89
N VAL A 15 18.89 -6.17 4.34
CA VAL A 15 18.31 -5.75 5.64
C VAL A 15 19.23 -6.10 6.82
N SER A 16 20.07 -7.13 6.66
CA SER A 16 21.06 -7.54 7.64
C SER A 16 22.29 -6.62 7.73
N ASN A 17 22.62 -5.88 6.67
CA ASN A 17 23.76 -4.97 6.64
C ASN A 17 23.46 -3.78 5.70
N LEU A 18 22.91 -2.71 6.27
CA LEU A 18 22.51 -1.52 5.52
C LEU A 18 23.68 -0.71 4.98
N SER A 19 24.91 -0.95 5.47
CA SER A 19 26.12 -0.31 4.96
C SER A 19 26.54 -0.87 3.61
N ASP A 20 26.14 -2.11 3.29
CA ASP A 20 26.40 -2.77 2.01
C ASP A 20 25.32 -2.39 0.99
N PHE A 21 25.29 -1.10 0.60
CA PHE A 21 24.30 -0.59 -0.33
C PHE A 21 24.85 -0.47 -1.76
N THR A 22 23.95 -0.65 -2.72
CA THR A 22 24.19 -0.38 -4.15
C THR A 22 23.31 0.79 -4.59
N VAL A 23 23.88 1.71 -5.37
CA VAL A 23 23.13 2.81 -6.01
C VAL A 23 22.61 2.32 -7.37
N HIS A 24 21.29 2.30 -7.54
CA HIS A 24 20.65 1.87 -8.79
C HIS A 24 20.40 3.04 -9.74
N LEU A 25 19.97 4.19 -9.19
CA LEU A 25 19.64 5.39 -9.97
C LEU A 25 20.16 6.64 -9.25
N HIS A 26 20.54 7.65 -10.02
CA HIS A 26 21.03 8.95 -9.55
C HIS A 26 20.51 10.05 -10.46
N GLY A 27 20.54 11.31 -10.00
CA GLY A 27 20.15 12.46 -10.83
C GLY A 27 18.65 12.57 -11.13
N LEU A 28 17.79 11.94 -10.32
CA LEU A 28 16.33 11.95 -10.48
C LEU A 28 15.68 13.32 -10.18
N GLY A 29 16.47 14.30 -9.75
CA GLY A 29 16.04 15.64 -9.39
C GLY A 29 15.80 15.82 -7.89
N ASP A 30 15.44 17.04 -7.54
CA ASP A 30 15.31 17.47 -6.14
C ASP A 30 13.98 17.04 -5.49
N SER A 31 13.13 16.28 -6.18
CA SER A 31 11.76 15.95 -5.74
C SER A 31 11.37 14.47 -5.88
N LEU A 32 12.27 13.55 -5.52
CA LEU A 32 11.88 12.16 -5.25
C LEU A 32 11.05 12.11 -3.95
N LYS A 33 9.89 11.43 -3.97
CA LYS A 33 8.96 11.39 -2.82
C LYS A 33 8.68 10.00 -2.30
N ASP A 34 8.30 9.08 -3.18
CA ASP A 34 7.89 7.74 -2.80
C ASP A 34 8.48 6.69 -3.75
N VAL A 35 8.71 5.49 -3.22
CA VAL A 35 9.23 4.34 -3.95
C VAL A 35 8.51 3.08 -3.47
N GLN A 36 7.95 2.32 -4.41
CA GLN A 36 7.28 1.06 -4.12
C GLN A 36 7.87 -0.08 -4.94
N VAL A 37 8.02 -1.25 -4.31
CA VAL A 37 8.44 -2.47 -5.00
C VAL A 37 7.22 -3.10 -5.67
N PHE A 38 7.19 -3.14 -7.00
CA PHE A 38 6.21 -3.89 -7.76
C PHE A 38 6.73 -5.30 -8.07
N SER A 39 6.06 -6.32 -7.55
CA SER A 39 6.32 -7.73 -7.85
C SER A 39 5.01 -8.50 -7.88
N ARG A 40 4.84 -9.39 -8.87
CA ARG A 40 3.65 -10.25 -8.99
C ARG A 40 3.52 -11.20 -7.80
N ASP A 41 4.64 -11.72 -7.31
CA ASP A 41 4.67 -12.68 -6.20
C ASP A 41 4.27 -12.02 -4.87
N LYS A 42 4.49 -10.71 -4.73
CA LYS A 42 4.02 -9.93 -3.57
C LYS A 42 2.54 -9.55 -3.65
N GLN A 43 1.89 -9.74 -4.81
CA GLN A 43 0.48 -9.43 -5.06
C GLN A 43 -0.36 -10.72 -5.12
N SER A 44 -0.03 -11.68 -4.25
CA SER A 44 -0.70 -12.96 -4.17
C SER A 44 -1.77 -12.98 -3.08
N GLY A 45 -2.76 -13.85 -3.25
CA GLY A 45 -3.82 -14.08 -2.26
C GLY A 45 -5.10 -13.33 -2.62
N VAL A 46 -6.22 -13.92 -2.22
CA VAL A 46 -7.55 -13.29 -2.28
C VAL A 46 -8.08 -13.21 -0.86
N ASN A 47 -8.94 -12.23 -0.61
CA ASN A 47 -9.65 -12.11 0.66
C ASN A 47 -11.17 -12.27 0.43
N PRO A 48 -11.97 -12.45 1.48
CA PRO A 48 -13.42 -12.61 1.36
C PRO A 48 -14.14 -11.46 0.64
N CYS A 49 -13.57 -10.24 0.60
CA CYS A 49 -14.14 -9.13 -0.16
C CYS A 49 -14.11 -9.37 -1.69
N ALA A 50 -13.22 -10.23 -2.18
CA ALA A 50 -13.15 -10.55 -3.61
C ALA A 50 -14.43 -11.24 -4.12
N LEU A 51 -15.19 -11.90 -3.23
CA LEU A 51 -16.45 -12.53 -3.56
C LEU A 51 -17.61 -11.61 -3.14
N ASN A 52 -18.36 -11.11 -4.13
CA ASN A 52 -19.53 -10.24 -3.91
C ASN A 52 -19.29 -9.08 -2.93
N ASN A 53 -18.10 -8.47 -2.96
CA ASN A 53 -17.71 -7.38 -2.05
C ASN A 53 -17.88 -7.74 -0.56
N GLY A 54 -17.74 -9.01 -0.17
CA GLY A 54 -18.01 -9.48 1.19
C GLY A 54 -19.48 -9.33 1.63
N GLY A 55 -20.37 -9.01 0.70
CA GLY A 55 -21.76 -8.63 0.96
C GLY A 55 -21.97 -7.17 1.36
N CYS A 56 -20.94 -6.33 1.30
CA CYS A 56 -21.03 -4.92 1.64
C CYS A 56 -21.67 -4.11 0.51
N SER A 57 -22.49 -3.12 0.88
CA SER A 57 -23.13 -2.20 -0.06
C SER A 57 -22.14 -1.30 -0.79
N GLU A 58 -21.15 -0.75 -0.08
CA GLU A 58 -20.15 0.17 -0.66
C GLU A 58 -18.73 -0.38 -0.50
N LEU A 59 -18.12 -0.24 0.69
CA LEU A 59 -16.73 -0.58 0.91
C LEU A 59 -16.62 -1.87 1.74
N CYS A 60 -15.77 -2.80 1.29
CA CYS A 60 -15.37 -3.98 2.05
C CYS A 60 -13.89 -3.90 2.40
N LEU A 61 -13.60 -3.80 3.70
CA LEU A 61 -12.26 -3.67 4.24
C LEU A 61 -11.90 -4.94 5.01
N PHE A 62 -10.99 -5.74 4.46
CA PHE A 62 -10.53 -6.95 5.13
C PHE A 62 -9.50 -6.62 6.23
N ASN A 63 -9.79 -6.98 7.47
CA ASN A 63 -8.93 -6.68 8.62
C ASN A 63 -7.85 -7.75 8.90
N GLY A 64 -7.70 -8.74 8.02
CA GLY A 64 -6.81 -9.89 8.22
C GLY A 64 -7.51 -11.14 8.78
N THR A 65 -8.73 -11.01 9.31
CA THR A 65 -9.53 -12.16 9.80
C THR A 65 -10.89 -12.25 9.12
N HIS A 66 -11.65 -11.15 9.03
CA HIS A 66 -12.98 -11.10 8.43
C HIS A 66 -13.20 -9.80 7.64
N PRO A 67 -14.14 -9.78 6.68
CA PRO A 67 -14.52 -8.56 5.99
C PRO A 67 -15.30 -7.63 6.94
N VAL A 68 -14.99 -6.33 6.87
CA VAL A 68 -15.71 -5.29 7.61
C VAL A 68 -16.30 -4.32 6.57
N CYS A 69 -17.61 -4.09 6.62
CA CYS A 69 -18.25 -3.13 5.74
C CYS A 69 -18.06 -1.71 6.26
N ALA A 70 -17.89 -0.77 5.34
CA ALA A 70 -17.83 0.65 5.61
C ALA A 70 -18.56 1.43 4.52
N CYS A 71 -18.99 2.65 4.87
CA CYS A 71 -19.68 3.56 3.98
C CYS A 71 -18.76 4.72 3.63
N ALA A 72 -18.77 5.18 2.38
CA ALA A 72 -18.03 6.36 1.94
C ALA A 72 -18.52 7.62 2.69
N HIS A 73 -19.83 7.68 2.94
CA HIS A 73 -20.49 8.68 3.77
C HIS A 73 -21.57 8.02 4.63
N GLY A 74 -21.91 8.65 5.76
CA GLY A 74 -22.91 8.10 6.68
C GLY A 74 -22.33 7.01 7.58
N LYS A 75 -23.20 6.13 8.07
CA LYS A 75 -22.84 5.02 8.96
C LYS A 75 -23.32 3.69 8.39
N VAL A 76 -22.70 2.61 8.84
CA VAL A 76 -23.14 1.26 8.51
C VAL A 76 -24.42 0.99 9.30
N SER A 77 -25.43 0.43 8.63
CA SER A 77 -26.70 0.04 9.23
C SER A 77 -26.54 -1.14 10.20
N GLU A 78 -27.59 -1.45 10.96
CA GLU A 78 -27.58 -2.53 11.95
C GLU A 78 -27.35 -3.92 11.35
N ASP A 79 -27.62 -4.10 10.06
CA ASP A 79 -27.31 -5.35 9.33
C ASP A 79 -25.80 -5.57 9.11
N GLY A 80 -24.97 -4.58 9.42
CA GLY A 80 -23.52 -4.60 9.28
C GLY A 80 -23.03 -4.57 7.83
N LYS A 81 -23.90 -4.27 6.85
CA LYS A 81 -23.60 -4.40 5.41
C LYS A 81 -24.09 -3.21 4.58
N THR A 82 -25.26 -2.67 4.88
CA THR A 82 -25.86 -1.53 4.18
C THR A 82 -25.47 -0.21 4.81
N CYS A 83 -25.70 0.90 4.09
CA CYS A 83 -25.34 2.26 4.52
C CYS A 83 -26.59 3.11 4.75
N GLU A 84 -26.51 3.98 5.76
CA GLU A 84 -27.55 4.94 6.16
C GLU A 84 -26.98 6.34 6.48
#